data_AF-K2C8J7-F1
#
_entry.id   AF-K2C8J7-F1
#
_cell.length_a   1.000
_cell.length_b   1.000
_cell.length_c   1.000
_cell.angle_alpha   90.00
_cell.angle_beta   90.00
_cell.angle_gamma   90.00
#
_symmetry.space_group_name_H-M   'P 1'
#
loop_
_entity.id
_entity.type
_entity.pdbx_description
1 polymer ?
#
loop_
_entity_poly.entity_id
_entity_poly.type
_entity_poly.pdbx_seq_one_letter_code
_entity_poly.pdbx_strand_id
1 'polypeptide(L)'
;MAENRIAYCSRSGFFRLSFVIAVILLLTATLLSLILQQYHQELQGSITDRSLNDAKVAMAELQSEMVESQVIQHSLEKFAEKAAKTLSVGQLSSDSLAVMEKTFRRYFPARSSLIWFSDRLDVLVPSGRPDLEQKRAWQSFVKSIVAPESLSILEKKIADGFVKSNISDFLTADYFATLPASCQLIMFKGERNYIALVKIALTGRVKGFGYLLALIPTNRARPLWLEERALKLASQRGEIAGAYSLSRNRAVENSTISENLLHGFATDHAGGRSHSWQNGIFYYSDKHFANPDLLLTVGFKRKPEDSMSEWMLAVIGIILWLPGLACLLLPFTSVPELALSWSLKTRFNLTTFAIIVLPLITGGLTSAINTARISLEMQNDEFIQLDKQLSEVEESVALQTTNLELYLKGELIGRHINNEVNMSVT
;
A
#
# COMPACT_ATOMS: atom_id res chain seq x y z
N MET A 1 23.43 -49.37 -65.66
CA MET A 1 24.29 -48.23 -65.23
C MET A 1 23.65 -46.85 -65.39
N ALA A 2 22.56 -46.67 -66.17
CA ALA A 2 21.86 -45.39 -66.29
C ALA A 2 20.93 -45.05 -65.09
N GLU A 3 20.32 -46.05 -64.44
CA GLU A 3 19.43 -45.85 -63.28
C GLU A 3 20.14 -45.27 -62.04
N ASN A 4 21.38 -45.70 -61.75
CA ASN A 4 22.12 -45.20 -60.59
C ASN A 4 22.54 -43.73 -60.72
N ARG A 5 22.64 -43.18 -61.94
CA ARG A 5 22.93 -41.74 -62.14
C ARG A 5 21.70 -40.86 -61.92
N ILE A 6 20.50 -41.35 -62.25
CA ILE A 6 19.24 -40.61 -62.06
C ILE A 6 18.89 -40.53 -60.57
N ALA A 7 19.10 -41.62 -59.82
CA ALA A 7 18.90 -41.67 -58.37
C ALA A 7 19.86 -40.74 -57.60
N TYR A 8 21.12 -40.61 -58.03
CA TYR A 8 22.09 -39.70 -57.41
C TYR A 8 21.77 -38.21 -57.68
N CYS A 9 21.29 -37.88 -58.88
CA CYS A 9 20.86 -36.52 -59.23
C CYS A 9 19.57 -36.10 -58.53
N SER A 10 18.61 -37.01 -58.31
CA SER A 10 17.38 -36.70 -57.57
C SER A 10 17.63 -36.49 -56.07
N ARG A 11 18.57 -37.26 -55.48
CA ARG A 11 18.95 -37.14 -54.06
C ARG A 11 19.67 -35.82 -53.75
N SER A 12 20.54 -35.35 -54.66
CA SER A 12 21.23 -34.05 -54.50
C SER A 12 20.27 -32.86 -54.67
N GLY A 13 19.29 -32.96 -55.56
CA GLY A 13 18.22 -31.96 -55.73
C GLY A 13 17.30 -31.86 -54.51
N PHE A 14 16.91 -33.01 -53.93
CA PHE A 14 16.11 -33.06 -52.70
C PHE A 14 16.87 -32.47 -51.50
N PHE A 15 18.15 -32.78 -51.35
CA PHE A 15 18.99 -32.24 -50.28
C PHE A 15 19.10 -30.71 -50.36
N ARG A 16 19.33 -30.17 -51.58
CA ARG A 16 19.38 -28.72 -51.82
C ARG A 16 18.04 -28.04 -51.53
N LEU A 17 16.92 -28.64 -51.93
CA LEU A 17 15.59 -28.08 -51.72
C LEU A 17 15.18 -28.15 -50.23
N SER A 18 15.45 -29.26 -49.54
CA SER A 18 15.23 -29.39 -48.10
C SER A 18 16.08 -28.39 -47.30
N PHE A 19 17.33 -28.18 -47.72
CA PHE A 19 18.21 -27.19 -47.11
C PHE A 19 17.72 -25.76 -47.31
N VAL A 20 17.31 -25.36 -48.53
CA VAL A 20 16.78 -24.02 -48.79
C VAL A 20 15.49 -23.76 -48.00
N ILE A 21 14.57 -24.74 -47.94
CA ILE A 21 13.34 -24.63 -47.14
C ILE A 21 13.67 -24.53 -45.65
N ALA A 22 14.60 -25.35 -45.16
CA ALA A 22 15.04 -25.29 -43.78
C ALA A 22 15.65 -23.93 -43.44
N VAL A 23 16.49 -23.36 -44.31
CA VAL A 23 17.07 -22.02 -44.11
C VAL A 23 15.99 -20.96 -44.02
N ILE A 24 14.99 -20.97 -44.93
CA ILE A 24 13.88 -20.01 -44.89
C ILE A 24 13.08 -20.15 -43.59
N LEU A 25 12.71 -21.38 -43.21
CA LEU A 25 11.93 -21.64 -41.99
C LEU A 25 12.69 -21.27 -40.71
N LEU A 26 13.99 -21.56 -40.66
CA LEU A 26 14.84 -21.19 -39.53
C LEU A 26 15.03 -19.68 -39.44
N LEU A 27 15.19 -18.99 -40.58
CA LEU A 27 15.31 -17.53 -40.60
C LEU A 27 14.00 -16.88 -40.13
N THR A 28 12.83 -17.36 -40.59
CA THR A 28 11.54 -16.92 -40.05
C THR A 28 11.39 -17.23 -38.56
N ALA A 29 11.88 -18.39 -38.12
CA ALA A 29 11.82 -18.78 -36.71
C ALA A 29 12.70 -17.89 -35.83
N THR A 30 13.90 -17.52 -36.30
CA THR A 30 14.79 -16.58 -35.59
C THR A 30 14.17 -15.20 -35.44
N LEU A 31 13.59 -14.65 -36.52
CA LEU A 31 12.94 -13.33 -36.48
C LEU A 31 11.76 -13.31 -35.51
N LEU A 32 10.90 -14.33 -35.56
CA LEU A 32 9.79 -14.46 -34.63
C LEU A 32 10.25 -14.72 -33.19
N SER A 33 11.35 -15.44 -32.98
CA SER A 33 11.94 -15.65 -31.65
C SER A 33 12.45 -14.33 -31.06
N LEU A 34 13.07 -13.47 -31.88
CA LEU A 34 13.49 -12.13 -31.44
C LEU A 34 12.29 -11.27 -31.05
N ILE A 35 11.22 -11.31 -31.85
CA ILE A 35 9.96 -10.60 -31.57
C ILE A 35 9.30 -11.13 -30.28
N LEU A 36 9.24 -12.45 -30.10
CA LEU A 36 8.72 -13.10 -28.89
C LEU A 36 9.55 -12.72 -27.66
N GLN A 37 10.88 -12.64 -27.79
CA GLN A 37 11.75 -12.22 -26.71
C GLN A 37 11.53 -10.75 -26.33
N GLN A 38 11.39 -9.87 -27.31
CA GLN A 38 11.05 -8.47 -27.06
C GLN A 38 9.70 -8.34 -26.36
N TYR A 39 8.67 -9.04 -26.84
CA TYR A 39 7.36 -9.06 -26.21
C TYR A 39 7.42 -9.61 -24.77
N HIS A 40 8.21 -10.66 -24.53
CA HIS A 40 8.41 -11.19 -23.19
C HIS A 40 9.05 -10.16 -22.25
N GLN A 41 10.04 -9.40 -22.74
CA GLN A 41 10.65 -8.31 -21.96
C GLN A 41 9.66 -7.18 -21.67
N GLU A 42 8.86 -6.76 -22.66
CA GLU A 42 7.82 -5.73 -22.49
C GLU A 42 6.73 -6.19 -21.51
N LEU A 43 6.31 -7.46 -21.60
CA LEU A 43 5.35 -8.06 -20.68
C LEU A 43 5.92 -8.09 -19.24
N GLN A 44 7.18 -8.48 -19.07
CA GLN A 44 7.83 -8.47 -17.76
C GLN A 44 7.97 -7.05 -17.18
N GLY A 45 8.29 -6.06 -18.02
CA GLY A 45 8.28 -4.65 -17.65
C GLY A 45 6.89 -4.22 -17.15
N SER A 46 5.85 -4.47 -17.95
CA SER A 46 4.46 -4.13 -17.61
C SER A 46 3.97 -4.80 -16.32
N ILE A 47 4.28 -6.09 -16.11
CA ILE A 47 3.94 -6.80 -14.87
C ILE A 47 4.67 -6.18 -13.68
N THR A 48 5.94 -5.81 -13.84
CA THR A 48 6.74 -5.18 -12.80
C THR A 48 6.21 -3.79 -12.46
N ASP A 49 5.88 -2.97 -13.46
CA ASP A 49 5.34 -1.62 -13.27
C ASP A 49 3.97 -1.65 -12.59
N ARG A 50 3.09 -2.55 -13.02
CA ARG A 50 1.78 -2.76 -12.35
C ARG A 50 1.98 -3.19 -10.90
N SER A 51 2.85 -4.17 -10.65
CA SER A 51 3.13 -4.66 -9.30
C SER A 51 3.77 -3.58 -8.43
N LEU A 52 4.60 -2.71 -9.01
CA LEU A 52 5.21 -1.57 -8.34
C LEU A 52 4.15 -0.55 -7.93
N ASN A 53 3.20 -0.22 -8.81
CA ASN A 53 2.12 0.70 -8.50
C ASN A 53 1.20 0.15 -7.40
N ASP A 54 0.77 -1.11 -7.52
CA ASP A 54 -0.02 -1.79 -6.49
C ASP A 54 0.73 -1.79 -5.13
N ALA A 55 2.03 -2.03 -5.16
CA ALA A 55 2.86 -2.04 -3.96
C ALA A 55 3.07 -0.66 -3.34
N LYS A 56 3.18 0.40 -4.14
CA LYS A 56 3.24 1.78 -3.62
C LYS A 56 1.94 2.17 -2.92
N VAL A 57 0.78 1.78 -3.47
CA VAL A 57 -0.52 2.02 -2.83
C VAL A 57 -0.60 1.32 -1.48
N ALA A 58 -0.29 0.03 -1.43
CA ALA A 58 -0.30 -0.71 -0.17
C ALA A 58 0.77 -0.25 0.82
N MET A 59 1.92 0.25 0.34
CA MET A 59 2.91 0.89 1.20
C MET A 59 2.33 2.15 1.84
N ALA A 60 1.63 2.99 1.06
CA ALA A 60 0.97 4.18 1.57
C ALA A 60 -0.13 3.82 2.58
N GLU A 61 -0.91 2.77 2.34
CA GLU A 61 -1.88 2.24 3.30
C GLU A 61 -1.21 1.76 4.59
N LEU A 62 -0.14 0.96 4.49
CA LEU A 62 0.61 0.47 5.65
C LEU A 62 1.21 1.63 6.46
N GLN A 63 1.77 2.65 5.78
CA GLN A 63 2.28 3.85 6.44
C GLN A 63 1.16 4.68 7.07
N SER A 64 -0.01 4.75 6.45
CA SER A 64 -1.22 5.39 7.01
C SER A 64 -1.73 4.64 8.25
N GLU A 65 -1.71 3.31 8.24
CA GLU A 65 -2.06 2.48 9.40
C GLU A 65 -1.03 2.62 10.53
N MET A 66 0.21 2.96 10.22
CA MET A 66 1.26 3.30 11.20
C MET A 66 1.12 4.71 11.76
N VAL A 67 0.11 5.49 11.33
CA VAL A 67 -0.21 6.78 11.96
C VAL A 67 -0.74 6.53 13.36
N GLU A 68 -0.04 7.07 14.36
CA GLU A 68 -0.25 6.76 15.77
C GLU A 68 -1.72 6.98 16.21
N SER A 69 -2.41 7.96 15.61
CA SER A 69 -3.80 8.26 15.92
C SER A 69 -4.77 7.13 15.55
N GLN A 70 -4.61 6.50 14.39
CA GLN A 70 -5.49 5.41 13.96
C GLN A 70 -5.30 4.17 14.83
N VAL A 71 -4.04 3.83 15.13
CA VAL A 71 -3.70 2.70 16.00
C VAL A 71 -4.29 2.90 17.40
N ILE A 72 -4.15 4.10 17.96
CA ILE A 72 -4.70 4.44 19.28
C ILE A 72 -6.22 4.34 19.26
N GLN A 73 -6.89 4.91 18.25
CA GLN A 73 -8.34 4.87 18.10
C GLN A 73 -8.87 3.43 18.04
N HIS A 74 -8.35 2.61 17.13
CA HIS A 74 -8.77 1.20 16.99
C HIS A 74 -8.56 0.40 18.27
N SER A 75 -7.46 0.67 18.97
CA SER A 75 -7.13 0.01 20.23
C SER A 75 -8.07 0.43 21.36
N LEU A 76 -8.48 1.70 21.38
CA LEU A 76 -9.44 2.23 22.34
C LEU A 76 -10.85 1.69 22.09
N GLU A 77 -11.25 1.54 20.83
CA GLU A 77 -12.53 0.94 20.45
C GLU A 77 -12.61 -0.52 20.90
N LYS A 78 -11.58 -1.33 20.63
CA LYS A 78 -11.48 -2.71 21.14
C LYS A 78 -11.52 -2.77 22.67
N PHE A 79 -10.87 -1.80 23.34
CA PHE A 79 -10.95 -1.68 24.79
C PHE A 79 -12.38 -1.33 25.25
N ALA A 80 -13.04 -0.38 24.59
CA ALA A 80 -14.39 0.04 24.90
C ALA A 80 -15.41 -1.10 24.74
N GLU A 81 -15.30 -1.92 23.70
CA GLU A 81 -16.13 -3.12 23.53
C GLU A 81 -15.94 -4.13 24.67
N LYS A 82 -14.69 -4.35 25.09
CA LYS A 82 -14.37 -5.26 26.20
C LYS A 82 -14.85 -4.71 27.54
N ALA A 83 -14.69 -3.40 27.75
CA ALA A 83 -15.18 -2.69 28.92
C ALA A 83 -16.71 -2.76 28.99
N ALA A 84 -17.40 -2.52 27.87
CA ALA A 84 -18.85 -2.61 27.77
C ALA A 84 -19.39 -3.97 28.21
N LYS A 85 -18.77 -5.08 27.76
CA LYS A 85 -19.15 -6.45 28.16
C LYS A 85 -18.91 -6.72 29.65
N THR A 86 -17.88 -6.11 30.23
CA THR A 86 -17.53 -6.34 31.65
C THR A 86 -18.40 -5.49 32.59
N LEU A 87 -18.65 -4.24 32.20
CA LEU A 87 -19.49 -3.27 32.92
C LEU A 87 -21.00 -3.51 32.75
N SER A 88 -21.42 -4.35 31.80
CA SER A 88 -22.83 -4.74 31.72
C SER A 88 -23.22 -5.82 32.74
N VAL A 89 -22.23 -6.53 33.30
CA VAL A 89 -22.40 -7.55 34.34
C VAL A 89 -22.35 -6.94 35.75
N GLY A 90 -21.53 -5.90 35.95
CA GLY A 90 -21.47 -5.11 37.18
C GLY A 90 -21.75 -3.64 36.88
N GLN A 91 -22.74 -3.04 37.54
CA GLN A 91 -23.12 -1.62 37.39
C GLN A 91 -21.91 -0.68 37.30
N LEU A 92 -22.05 0.45 36.59
CA LEU A 92 -21.10 1.58 36.57
C LEU A 92 -20.87 2.09 38.00
N SER A 93 -19.92 1.47 38.68
CA SER A 93 -19.54 1.73 40.07
C SER A 93 -18.05 2.10 40.11
N SER A 94 -17.65 2.87 41.12
CA SER A 94 -16.26 3.29 41.29
C SER A 94 -15.26 2.12 41.30
N ASP A 95 -15.65 0.97 41.88
CA ASP A 95 -14.83 -0.25 41.92
C ASP A 95 -14.67 -0.90 40.54
N SER A 96 -15.77 -1.01 39.79
CA SER A 96 -15.75 -1.57 38.43
C SER A 96 -14.88 -0.74 37.48
N LEU A 97 -14.93 0.59 37.60
CA LEU A 97 -14.07 1.50 36.84
C LEU A 97 -12.58 1.34 37.21
N ALA A 98 -12.27 1.14 38.50
CA ALA A 98 -10.90 0.92 38.94
C ALA A 98 -10.30 -0.38 38.36
N VAL A 99 -11.09 -1.44 38.21
CA VAL A 99 -10.68 -2.68 37.52
C VAL A 99 -10.43 -2.44 36.03
N MET A 100 -11.27 -1.62 35.39
CA MET A 100 -11.09 -1.26 33.98
C MET A 100 -9.83 -0.41 33.76
N GLU A 101 -9.50 0.54 34.64
CA GLU A 101 -8.23 1.27 34.56
C GLU A 101 -7.02 0.36 34.66
N LYS A 102 -7.05 -0.63 35.57
CA LYS A 102 -5.97 -1.63 35.68
C LYS A 102 -5.83 -2.44 34.40
N THR A 103 -6.95 -2.77 33.75
CA THR A 103 -6.96 -3.51 32.48
C THR A 103 -6.42 -2.64 31.34
N PHE A 104 -6.82 -1.36 31.28
CA PHE A 104 -6.35 -0.40 30.29
C PHE A 104 -4.82 -0.27 30.29
N ARG A 105 -4.23 -0.14 31.48
CA ARG A 105 -2.78 0.01 31.69
C ARG A 105 -1.95 -1.20 31.26
N ARG A 106 -2.57 -2.35 30.95
CA ARG A 106 -1.88 -3.49 30.33
C ARG A 106 -1.63 -3.29 28.84
N TYR A 107 -2.38 -2.40 28.19
CA TYR A 107 -2.38 -2.21 26.73
C TYR A 107 -1.98 -0.81 26.28
N PHE A 108 -1.91 0.15 27.22
CA PHE A 108 -1.60 1.56 27.01
C PHE A 108 -0.61 2.06 28.08
N PRO A 109 0.08 3.21 27.86
CA PRO A 109 1.05 3.76 28.79
C PRO A 109 0.49 3.92 30.20
N ALA A 110 1.28 3.58 31.22
CA ALA A 110 0.85 3.63 32.61
C ALA A 110 0.47 5.04 33.10
N ARG A 111 0.97 6.09 32.42
CA ARG A 111 0.71 7.51 32.70
C ARG A 111 -0.46 8.09 31.91
N SER A 112 -1.19 7.28 31.13
CA SER A 112 -2.43 7.73 30.49
C SER A 112 -3.45 8.18 31.54
N SER A 113 -4.08 9.32 31.29
CA SER A 113 -5.17 9.84 32.11
C SER A 113 -6.50 9.39 31.52
N LEU A 114 -7.34 8.78 32.35
CA LEU A 114 -8.65 8.27 31.96
C LEU A 114 -9.71 9.06 32.72
N ILE A 115 -10.65 9.64 31.98
CA ILE A 115 -11.74 10.43 32.55
C ILE A 115 -13.04 9.78 32.10
N TRP A 116 -13.79 9.27 33.08
CA TRP A 116 -15.02 8.53 32.87
C TRP A 116 -16.22 9.44 33.04
N PHE A 117 -17.21 9.29 32.17
CA PHE A 117 -18.44 10.07 32.19
C PHE A 117 -19.66 9.15 32.18
N SER A 118 -20.70 9.53 32.91
CA SER A 118 -22.03 8.91 32.85
C SER A 118 -22.75 9.24 31.54
N ASP A 119 -23.96 8.68 31.37
CA ASP A 119 -24.89 9.04 30.29
C ASP A 119 -25.25 10.53 30.28
N ARG A 120 -25.34 11.13 31.47
CA ARG A 120 -25.58 12.57 31.71
C ARG A 120 -24.32 13.44 31.61
N LEU A 121 -23.18 12.84 31.24
CA LEU A 121 -21.88 13.50 31.19
C LEU A 121 -21.35 13.95 32.55
N ASP A 122 -21.78 13.29 33.63
CA ASP A 122 -21.21 13.50 34.96
C ASP A 122 -19.89 12.75 35.10
N VAL A 123 -18.85 13.41 35.60
CA VAL A 123 -17.55 12.77 35.81
C VAL A 123 -17.65 11.73 36.94
N LEU A 124 -17.31 10.50 36.61
CA LEU A 124 -17.24 9.34 37.50
C LEU A 124 -15.79 9.12 37.95
N VAL A 125 -15.56 9.04 39.26
CA VAL A 125 -14.22 8.84 39.83
C VAL A 125 -14.04 7.37 40.25
N PRO A 126 -13.04 6.66 39.71
CA PRO A 126 -12.73 5.30 40.12
C PRO A 126 -12.26 5.20 41.58
N SER A 127 -12.54 4.08 42.26
CA SER A 127 -12.14 3.87 43.65
C SER A 127 -10.62 3.95 43.83
N GLY A 128 -10.18 4.69 44.86
CA GLY A 128 -8.76 4.86 45.19
C GLY A 128 -8.03 5.90 44.34
N ARG A 129 -8.74 6.66 43.50
CA ARG A 129 -8.20 7.83 42.79
C ARG A 129 -8.51 9.14 43.52
N PRO A 130 -7.61 10.14 43.47
CA PRO A 130 -7.97 11.49 43.88
C PRO A 130 -9.06 12.05 42.95
N ASP A 131 -9.82 13.03 43.45
CA ASP A 131 -10.81 13.73 42.62
C ASP A 131 -10.12 14.48 41.47
N LEU A 132 -10.83 14.64 40.36
CA LEU A 132 -10.28 15.17 39.13
C LEU A 132 -10.13 16.70 39.20
N GLU A 133 -8.92 17.20 38.94
CA GLU A 133 -8.71 18.64 38.77
C GLU A 133 -9.61 19.20 37.66
N GLN A 134 -10.19 20.37 37.90
CA GLN A 134 -11.05 21.07 36.94
C GLN A 134 -12.22 20.20 36.43
N LYS A 135 -12.81 19.35 37.29
CA LYS A 135 -13.96 18.49 36.97
C LYS A 135 -15.04 19.16 36.13
N ARG A 136 -15.47 20.38 36.51
CA ARG A 136 -16.47 21.16 35.76
C ARG A 136 -16.02 21.51 34.35
N ALA A 137 -14.74 21.81 34.17
CA ALA A 137 -14.17 22.14 32.86
C ALA A 137 -14.16 20.92 31.93
N TRP A 138 -13.79 19.75 32.45
CA TRP A 138 -13.87 18.48 31.70
C TRP A 138 -15.30 18.13 31.29
N GLN A 139 -16.28 18.32 32.18
CA GLN A 139 -17.69 18.13 31.87
C GLN A 139 -18.16 19.07 30.76
N SER A 140 -17.86 20.37 30.87
CA SER A 140 -18.21 21.35 29.85
C SER A 140 -17.55 21.07 28.50
N PHE A 141 -16.28 20.64 28.50
CA PHE A 141 -15.54 20.25 27.30
C PHE A 141 -16.15 19.03 26.59
N VAL A 142 -16.43 17.93 27.32
CA VAL A 142 -17.04 16.75 26.68
C VAL A 142 -18.48 17.04 26.23
N LYS A 143 -19.22 17.85 27.00
CA LYS A 143 -20.57 18.28 26.61
C LYS A 143 -20.57 19.11 25.33
N SER A 144 -19.59 19.99 25.12
CA SER A 144 -19.50 20.78 23.88
C SER A 144 -19.23 19.91 22.64
N ILE A 145 -18.61 18.74 22.82
CA ILE A 145 -18.32 17.80 21.72
C ILE A 145 -19.51 16.88 21.46
N VAL A 146 -20.09 16.29 22.51
CA VAL A 146 -21.10 15.22 22.38
C VAL A 146 -22.52 15.77 22.20
N ALA A 147 -22.82 16.90 22.83
CA ALA A 147 -24.17 17.47 22.85
C ALA A 147 -24.14 19.00 22.70
N PRO A 148 -23.57 19.53 21.59
CA PRO A 148 -23.38 20.97 21.39
C PRO A 148 -24.69 21.76 21.44
N GLU A 149 -25.80 21.16 21.00
CA GLU A 149 -27.13 21.79 21.01
C GLU A 149 -27.68 22.03 22.43
N SER A 150 -27.24 21.24 23.41
CA SER A 150 -27.66 21.34 24.82
C SER A 150 -26.72 22.20 25.68
N LEU A 151 -25.73 22.84 25.06
CA LEU A 151 -24.66 23.55 25.73
C LEU A 151 -25.09 24.98 26.07
N SER A 152 -25.03 25.35 27.35
CA SER A 152 -25.27 26.72 27.77
C SER A 152 -24.09 27.64 27.38
N ILE A 153 -24.35 28.95 27.26
CA ILE A 153 -23.32 29.96 26.96
C ILE A 153 -22.17 29.91 27.98
N LEU A 154 -22.51 29.70 29.26
CA LEU A 154 -21.51 29.58 30.33
C LEU A 154 -20.64 28.33 30.15
N GLU A 155 -21.24 27.18 29.86
CA GLU A 155 -20.50 25.94 29.60
C GLU A 155 -19.60 26.07 28.38
N LYS A 156 -20.06 26.73 27.31
CA LYS A 156 -19.21 27.02 26.15
C LYS A 156 -17.98 27.83 26.53
N LYS A 157 -18.17 28.91 27.30
CA LYS A 157 -17.05 29.75 27.78
C LYS A 157 -16.07 28.97 28.66
N ILE A 158 -16.58 28.08 29.51
CA ILE A 158 -15.74 27.21 30.36
C ILE A 158 -14.94 26.23 29.48
N ALA A 159 -15.58 25.60 28.49
CA ALA A 159 -14.92 24.66 27.57
C ALA A 159 -13.83 25.35 26.73
N ASP A 160 -14.12 26.52 26.16
CA ASP A 160 -13.14 27.30 25.40
C ASP A 160 -11.98 27.78 26.29
N GLY A 161 -12.28 28.26 27.50
CA GLY A 161 -11.26 28.65 28.47
C GLY A 161 -10.37 27.47 28.90
N PHE A 162 -10.96 26.27 29.01
CA PHE A 162 -10.22 25.05 29.30
C PHE A 162 -9.25 24.66 28.18
N VAL A 163 -9.69 24.70 26.93
CA VAL A 163 -8.85 24.42 25.76
C VAL A 163 -7.70 25.43 25.67
N LYS A 164 -7.98 26.72 25.86
CA LYS A 164 -6.95 27.76 25.82
C LYS A 164 -5.89 27.59 26.91
N SER A 165 -6.33 27.38 28.14
CA SER A 165 -5.41 27.26 29.29
C SER A 165 -4.60 25.96 29.34
N ASN A 166 -5.11 24.85 28.80
CA ASN A 166 -4.45 23.54 28.91
C ASN A 166 -3.89 23.00 27.60
N ILE A 167 -4.36 23.48 26.44
CA ILE A 167 -4.03 22.91 25.12
C ILE A 167 -3.38 23.95 24.20
N SER A 168 -4.11 25.02 23.84
CA SER A 168 -3.62 26.04 22.90
C SER A 168 -4.50 27.29 22.93
N ASP A 169 -3.88 28.46 23.03
CA ASP A 169 -4.56 29.76 23.01
C ASP A 169 -5.34 30.04 21.71
N PHE A 170 -4.97 29.35 20.63
CA PHE A 170 -5.56 29.53 19.29
C PHE A 170 -6.74 28.58 19.02
N LEU A 171 -6.90 27.52 19.81
CA LEU A 171 -7.95 26.53 19.61
C LEU A 171 -9.18 26.84 20.49
N THR A 172 -10.35 26.43 20.00
CA THR A 172 -11.61 26.44 20.74
C THR A 172 -12.12 25.01 20.91
N ALA A 173 -13.12 24.82 21.77
CA ALA A 173 -13.68 23.48 22.01
C ALA A 173 -14.32 22.88 20.75
N ASP A 174 -14.82 23.72 19.83
CA ASP A 174 -15.44 23.30 18.57
C ASP A 174 -14.45 22.58 17.63
N TYR A 175 -13.14 22.83 17.75
CA TYR A 175 -12.09 22.10 17.01
C TYR A 175 -12.12 20.58 17.27
N PHE A 176 -12.58 20.20 18.47
CA PHE A 176 -12.61 18.82 18.94
C PHE A 176 -13.91 18.10 18.61
N ALA A 177 -14.78 18.67 17.77
CA ALA A 177 -16.06 18.05 17.39
C ALA A 177 -15.91 16.66 16.76
N THR A 178 -14.77 16.36 16.14
CA THR A 178 -14.47 15.05 15.53
C THR A 178 -13.92 14.01 16.50
N LEU A 179 -13.68 14.35 17.78
CA LEU A 179 -13.16 13.42 18.78
C LEU A 179 -13.94 12.11 18.97
N PRO A 180 -15.27 12.04 18.78
CA PRO A 180 -16.00 10.78 18.82
C PRO A 180 -15.64 9.82 17.68
N ALA A 181 -15.09 10.34 16.57
CA ALA A 181 -14.76 9.57 15.37
C ALA A 181 -13.24 9.37 15.19
N SER A 182 -12.42 10.34 15.60
CA SER A 182 -10.97 10.27 15.45
C SER A 182 -10.24 10.86 16.65
N CYS A 183 -9.18 10.20 17.09
CA CYS A 183 -8.32 10.78 18.11
C CYS A 183 -7.41 11.85 17.50
N GLN A 184 -7.08 12.86 18.30
CA GLN A 184 -6.31 14.03 17.87
C GLN A 184 -5.05 14.18 18.70
N LEU A 185 -3.98 14.65 18.07
CA LEU A 185 -2.73 14.97 18.74
C LEU A 185 -2.80 16.38 19.32
N ILE A 186 -2.51 16.51 20.61
CA ILE A 186 -2.53 17.79 21.34
C ILE A 186 -1.28 17.97 22.20
N MET A 187 -1.00 19.22 22.56
CA MET A 187 -0.05 19.58 23.61
C MET A 187 -0.83 19.87 24.89
N PHE A 188 -0.95 18.89 25.79
CA PHE A 188 -1.67 19.08 27.04
C PHE A 188 -0.69 19.40 28.18
N LYS A 189 -0.81 20.59 28.79
CA LYS A 189 0.08 21.08 29.86
C LYS A 189 1.58 20.94 29.49
N GLY A 190 1.93 21.19 28.22
CA GLY A 190 3.30 21.11 27.73
C GLY A 190 3.81 19.70 27.39
N GLU A 191 3.03 18.63 27.63
CA GLU A 191 3.36 17.28 27.16
C GLU A 191 2.54 16.91 25.92
N ARG A 192 3.18 16.23 24.96
CA ARG A 192 2.54 15.75 23.73
C ARG A 192 1.68 14.52 24.04
N ASN A 193 0.38 14.61 23.78
CA ASN A 193 -0.63 13.61 24.12
C ASN A 193 -1.60 13.39 22.95
N TYR A 194 -2.09 12.17 22.78
CA TYR A 194 -3.33 11.92 22.03
C TYR A 194 -4.52 12.07 22.95
N ILE A 195 -5.53 12.78 22.49
CA ILE A 195 -6.84 12.87 23.12
C ILE A 195 -7.84 12.07 22.27
N ALA A 196 -8.60 11.20 22.92
CA ALA A 196 -9.60 10.37 22.27
C ALA A 196 -10.86 10.29 23.14
N LEU A 197 -12.03 10.33 22.51
CA LEU A 197 -13.31 10.21 23.18
C LEU A 197 -14.06 9.01 22.62
N VAL A 198 -14.35 8.02 23.47
CA VAL A 198 -15.04 6.80 23.04
C VAL A 198 -16.34 6.62 23.82
N LYS A 199 -17.40 6.27 23.09
CA LYS A 199 -18.69 5.91 23.67
C LYS A 199 -18.69 4.43 24.07
N ILE A 200 -19.07 4.16 25.32
CA ILE A 200 -19.17 2.81 25.86
C ILE A 200 -20.65 2.47 25.99
N ALA A 201 -21.17 1.66 25.06
CA ALA A 201 -22.55 1.19 25.09
C ALA A 201 -22.67 -0.10 25.91
N LEU A 202 -23.32 -0.03 27.07
CA LEU A 202 -23.53 -1.19 27.93
C LEU A 202 -24.62 -2.09 27.34
N THR A 203 -24.26 -3.34 27.04
CA THR A 203 -25.16 -4.34 26.45
C THR A 203 -25.52 -5.39 27.51
N GLY A 204 -26.80 -5.46 27.93
CA GLY A 204 -27.24 -6.41 28.96
C GLY A 204 -28.49 -5.99 29.74
N ARG A 205 -28.62 -6.48 30.99
CA ARG A 205 -29.76 -6.19 31.89
C ARG A 205 -29.82 -4.72 32.32
N VAL A 206 -28.68 -4.06 32.42
CA VAL A 206 -28.58 -2.61 32.63
C VAL A 206 -28.30 -1.98 31.27
N LYS A 207 -29.34 -1.46 30.62
CA LYS A 207 -29.19 -0.67 29.39
C LYS A 207 -28.71 0.73 29.77
N GLY A 208 -27.59 1.15 29.22
CA GLY A 208 -27.01 2.47 29.46
C GLY A 208 -25.83 2.73 28.55
N PHE A 209 -25.32 3.96 28.55
CA PHE A 209 -24.07 4.29 27.90
C PHE A 209 -23.27 5.25 28.78
N GLY A 210 -21.96 5.26 28.59
CA GLY A 210 -21.07 6.25 29.19
C GLY A 210 -20.03 6.68 28.17
N TYR A 211 -19.17 7.61 28.57
CA TYR A 211 -18.06 8.06 27.74
C TYR A 211 -16.74 7.90 28.49
N LEU A 212 -15.70 7.60 27.73
CA LEU A 212 -14.32 7.59 28.21
C LEU A 212 -13.53 8.59 27.38
N LEU A 213 -13.00 9.62 28.04
CA LEU A 213 -11.98 10.48 27.46
C LEU A 213 -10.61 9.96 27.93
N ALA A 214 -9.74 9.64 26.99
CA ALA A 214 -8.39 9.17 27.26
C ALA A 214 -7.35 10.19 26.78
N LEU A 215 -6.42 10.56 27.65
CA LEU A 215 -5.19 11.28 27.30
C LEU A 215 -4.02 10.30 27.34
N ILE A 216 -3.36 10.10 26.19
CA ILE A 216 -2.32 9.11 26.01
C ILE A 216 -1.01 9.82 25.65
N PRO A 217 0.01 9.81 26.54
CA PRO A 217 1.27 10.49 26.27
C PRO A 217 2.04 9.79 25.15
N THR A 218 2.55 10.56 24.18
CA THR A 218 3.31 10.02 23.04
C THR A 218 4.74 9.69 23.41
N ASN A 219 5.33 10.48 24.31
CA ASN A 219 6.75 10.39 24.72
C ASN A 219 7.11 9.16 25.58
N ARG A 220 6.17 8.25 25.85
CA ARG A 220 6.36 7.10 26.77
C ARG A 220 5.81 5.77 26.22
N ALA A 221 5.52 5.71 24.92
CA ALA A 221 5.28 4.45 24.22
C ALA A 221 6.56 3.61 24.18
N ARG A 222 6.45 2.26 24.30
CA ARG A 222 7.59 1.36 24.03
C ARG A 222 8.05 1.61 22.57
N PRO A 223 9.35 1.71 22.28
CA PRO A 223 9.83 1.88 20.91
C PRO A 223 9.28 0.79 20.00
N LEU A 224 8.89 1.15 18.77
CA LEU A 224 8.32 0.26 17.76
C LEU A 224 6.90 -0.26 18.06
N TRP A 225 6.26 0.18 19.15
CA TRP A 225 4.94 -0.33 19.54
C TRP A 225 3.89 -0.14 18.44
N LEU A 226 3.88 1.00 17.75
CA LEU A 226 2.90 1.28 16.70
C LEU A 226 3.11 0.37 15.50
N GLU A 227 4.36 0.21 15.11
CA GLU A 227 4.80 -0.58 13.97
C GLU A 227 4.54 -2.07 14.20
N GLU A 228 4.82 -2.57 15.42
CA GLU A 228 4.47 -3.93 15.84
C GLU A 228 2.96 -4.20 15.74
N ARG A 229 2.10 -3.20 16.00
CA ARG A 229 0.64 -3.34 15.89
C ARG A 229 0.13 -3.25 14.47
N ALA A 230 0.64 -2.33 13.66
CA ALA A 230 0.28 -2.22 12.25
C ALA A 230 0.63 -3.52 11.52
N LEU A 231 1.84 -4.04 11.73
CA LEU A 231 2.26 -5.33 11.16
C LEU A 231 1.41 -6.50 11.64
N LYS A 232 0.96 -6.48 12.90
CA LYS A 232 0.03 -7.49 13.41
C LYS A 232 -1.33 -7.44 12.70
N LEU A 233 -1.84 -6.26 12.36
CA LEU A 233 -3.10 -6.13 11.61
C LEU A 233 -2.93 -6.64 10.17
N ALA A 234 -1.86 -6.25 9.49
CA ALA A 234 -1.51 -6.76 8.16
C ALA A 234 -1.38 -8.30 8.17
N SER A 235 -0.68 -8.85 9.17
CA SER A 235 -0.55 -10.29 9.37
C SER A 235 -1.90 -10.99 9.55
N GLN A 236 -2.83 -10.40 10.31
CA GLN A 236 -4.18 -10.94 10.49
C GLN A 236 -5.02 -10.94 9.21
N ARG A 237 -4.75 -10.04 8.26
CA ARG A 237 -5.37 -10.00 6.94
C ARG A 237 -4.70 -10.95 5.94
N GLY A 238 -3.59 -11.57 6.31
CA GLY A 238 -2.80 -12.44 5.43
C GLY A 238 -1.92 -11.69 4.44
N GLU A 239 -1.65 -10.41 4.70
CA GLU A 239 -0.78 -9.58 3.88
C GLU A 239 0.70 -9.91 4.12
N ILE A 240 1.52 -9.74 3.08
CA ILE A 240 2.97 -9.92 3.17
C ILE A 240 3.57 -8.55 3.45
N ALA A 241 3.91 -8.29 4.70
CA ALA A 241 4.45 -7.01 5.14
C ALA A 241 5.47 -7.23 6.27
N GLY A 242 6.49 -6.37 6.31
CA GLY A 242 7.50 -6.40 7.36
C GLY A 242 8.15 -5.06 7.55
N ALA A 243 8.78 -4.87 8.72
CA ALA A 243 9.59 -3.69 8.99
C ALA A 243 10.93 -4.09 9.60
N TYR A 244 11.96 -3.32 9.30
CA TYR A 244 13.33 -3.54 9.74
C TYR A 244 13.92 -2.27 10.34
N SER A 245 14.40 -2.34 11.59
CA SER A 245 15.11 -1.23 12.22
C SER A 245 16.58 -1.27 11.81
N LEU A 246 17.01 -0.23 11.10
CA LEU A 246 18.36 -0.09 10.56
C LEU A 246 19.39 0.07 11.68
N SER A 247 19.11 0.92 12.68
CA SER A 247 20.00 1.15 13.82
C SER A 247 20.13 -0.06 14.74
N ARG A 248 19.05 -0.82 14.93
CA ARG A 248 19.02 -2.00 15.81
C ARG A 248 19.39 -3.29 15.09
N ASN A 249 19.52 -3.23 13.76
CA ASN A 249 19.78 -4.37 12.89
C ASN A 249 18.86 -5.56 13.19
N ARG A 250 17.56 -5.28 13.33
CA ARG A 250 16.57 -6.27 13.74
C ARG A 250 15.21 -6.06 13.08
N ALA A 251 14.52 -7.14 12.76
CA ALA A 251 13.12 -7.10 12.33
C ALA A 251 12.17 -6.65 13.46
N VAL A 252 11.16 -5.86 13.11
CA VAL A 252 10.06 -5.48 14.01
C VAL A 252 9.17 -6.70 14.25
N GLU A 253 8.68 -6.88 15.49
CA GLU A 253 7.80 -7.99 15.83
C GLU A 253 6.52 -7.98 14.98
N ASN A 254 5.94 -9.17 14.74
CA ASN A 254 4.77 -9.40 13.87
C ASN A 254 4.98 -9.15 12.37
N SER A 255 6.21 -8.91 11.92
CA SER A 255 6.54 -8.98 10.48
C SER A 255 6.23 -10.38 9.92
N THR A 256 5.54 -10.46 8.78
CA THR A 256 5.30 -11.74 8.09
C THR A 256 6.47 -12.16 7.19
N ILE A 257 7.38 -11.22 6.90
CA ILE A 257 8.64 -11.45 6.19
C ILE A 257 9.73 -11.82 7.18
N SER A 258 10.52 -12.87 6.87
CA SER A 258 11.63 -13.29 7.72
C SER A 258 12.71 -12.22 7.85
N GLU A 259 13.35 -12.14 9.00
CA GLU A 259 14.41 -11.17 9.31
C GLU A 259 15.58 -11.18 8.31
N ASN A 260 16.00 -12.35 7.84
CA ASN A 260 17.09 -12.47 6.86
C ASN A 260 16.73 -11.80 5.52
N LEU A 261 15.48 -11.94 5.07
CA LEU A 261 15.01 -11.29 3.84
C LEU A 261 14.91 -9.79 4.03
N LEU A 262 14.39 -9.33 5.17
CA LEU A 262 14.30 -7.91 5.50
C LEU A 262 15.68 -7.24 5.57
N HIS A 263 16.67 -7.93 6.14
CA HIS A 263 18.05 -7.46 6.13
C HIS A 263 18.60 -7.37 4.70
N GLY A 264 18.33 -8.37 3.85
CA GLY A 264 18.66 -8.33 2.42
C GLY A 264 18.06 -7.12 1.72
N PHE A 265 16.76 -6.85 1.94
CA PHE A 265 16.10 -5.67 1.38
C PHE A 265 16.68 -4.35 1.90
N ALA A 266 17.11 -4.30 3.17
CA ALA A 266 17.81 -3.14 3.69
C ALA A 266 19.15 -2.88 2.98
N THR A 267 19.91 -3.95 2.69
CA THR A 267 21.15 -3.82 1.91
C THR A 267 20.90 -3.41 0.46
N ASP A 268 19.88 -3.98 -0.19
CA ASP A 268 19.49 -3.64 -1.56
C ASP A 268 19.02 -2.18 -1.67
N HIS A 269 18.19 -1.74 -0.71
CA HIS A 269 17.70 -0.35 -0.65
C HIS A 269 18.85 0.64 -0.43
N ALA A 270 19.85 0.30 0.41
CA ALA A 270 21.05 1.11 0.55
C ALA A 270 21.86 1.20 -0.75
N GLY A 271 21.80 0.17 -1.59
CA GLY A 271 22.36 0.13 -2.94
C GLY A 271 21.49 0.78 -4.03
N GLY A 272 20.37 1.43 -3.67
CA GLY A 272 19.47 2.11 -4.59
C GLY A 272 18.43 1.21 -5.26
N ARG A 273 18.26 -0.04 -4.81
CA ARG A 273 17.25 -0.97 -5.33
C ARG A 273 16.06 -1.04 -4.36
N SER A 274 14.95 -0.43 -4.75
CA SER A 274 13.73 -0.38 -3.93
C SER A 274 12.80 -1.57 -4.13
N HIS A 275 12.97 -2.37 -5.19
CA HIS A 275 12.10 -3.51 -5.47
C HIS A 275 12.85 -4.72 -6.01
N SER A 276 12.30 -5.91 -5.80
CA SER A 276 12.83 -7.15 -6.35
C SER A 276 11.78 -8.26 -6.44
N TRP A 277 11.96 -9.18 -7.37
CA TRP A 277 11.19 -10.43 -7.44
C TRP A 277 11.94 -11.55 -6.74
N GLN A 278 11.31 -12.22 -5.77
CA GLN A 278 11.86 -13.39 -5.10
C GLN A 278 10.77 -14.44 -4.87
N ASN A 279 11.03 -15.70 -5.26
CA ASN A 279 10.11 -16.83 -5.07
C ASN A 279 8.67 -16.58 -5.58
N GLY A 280 8.53 -15.86 -6.69
CA GLY A 280 7.22 -15.52 -7.27
C GLY A 280 6.45 -14.43 -6.50
N ILE A 281 7.12 -13.72 -5.59
CA ILE A 281 6.59 -12.58 -4.85
C ILE A 281 7.37 -11.33 -5.28
N PHE A 282 6.65 -10.29 -5.64
CA PHE A 282 7.20 -8.96 -5.85
C PHE A 282 7.31 -8.25 -4.51
N TYR A 283 8.50 -7.79 -4.16
CA TYR A 283 8.75 -7.02 -2.95
C TYR A 283 9.08 -5.57 -3.30
N TYR A 284 8.46 -4.65 -2.57
CA TYR A 284 8.79 -3.22 -2.60
C TYR A 284 9.18 -2.77 -1.20
N SER A 285 10.29 -2.04 -1.08
CA SER A 285 10.82 -1.53 0.18
C SER A 285 11.05 -0.03 0.11
N ASP A 286 10.69 0.65 1.19
CA ASP A 286 10.82 2.10 1.32
C ASP A 286 11.02 2.48 2.79
N LYS A 287 11.54 3.68 3.06
CA LYS A 287 11.70 4.18 4.42
C LYS A 287 10.37 4.67 4.98
N HIS A 288 10.14 4.45 6.26
CA HIS A 288 8.98 5.00 6.95
C HIS A 288 9.12 6.53 7.08
N PHE A 289 8.09 7.27 6.64
CA PHE A 289 8.10 8.73 6.65
C PHE A 289 8.36 9.35 8.03
N ALA A 290 7.69 8.85 9.07
CA ALA A 290 7.81 9.41 10.42
C ALA A 290 9.05 8.91 11.18
N ASN A 291 9.61 7.77 10.78
CA ASN A 291 10.79 7.18 11.42
C ASN A 291 11.78 6.66 10.35
N PRO A 292 12.76 7.46 9.93
CA PRO A 292 13.68 7.09 8.85
C PRO A 292 14.65 5.96 9.23
N ASP A 293 14.68 5.55 10.50
CA ASP A 293 15.38 4.35 10.95
C ASP A 293 14.69 3.05 10.53
N LEU A 294 13.43 3.12 10.12
CA LEU A 294 12.65 1.95 9.73
C LEU A 294 12.56 1.84 8.22
N LEU A 295 12.93 0.66 7.72
CA LEU A 295 12.61 0.21 6.37
C LEU A 295 11.35 -0.64 6.42
N LEU A 296 10.35 -0.27 5.65
CA LEU A 296 9.12 -1.04 5.44
C LEU A 296 9.24 -1.82 4.15
N THR A 297 8.72 -3.05 4.15
CA THR A 297 8.67 -3.90 2.95
C THR A 297 7.28 -4.50 2.82
N VAL A 298 6.69 -4.41 1.62
CA VAL A 298 5.42 -5.06 1.25
C VAL A 298 5.65 -6.06 0.13
N GLY A 299 4.85 -7.13 0.08
CA GLY A 299 4.99 -8.23 -0.86
C GLY A 299 3.68 -8.59 -1.57
N PHE A 300 3.76 -8.83 -2.88
CA PHE A 300 2.62 -9.23 -3.72
C PHE A 300 2.92 -10.53 -4.45
N LYS A 301 2.04 -11.52 -4.30
CA LYS A 301 2.14 -12.75 -5.08
C LYS A 301 1.84 -12.46 -6.55
N ARG A 302 2.63 -13.05 -7.44
CA ARG A 302 2.37 -12.99 -8.88
C ARG A 302 0.98 -13.51 -9.20
N LYS A 303 0.24 -12.80 -10.06
CA LYS A 303 -1.08 -13.24 -10.51
C LYS A 303 -0.94 -14.51 -11.36
N PRO A 304 -1.85 -15.48 -11.26
CA PRO A 304 -1.77 -16.73 -12.01
C PRO A 304 -1.83 -16.49 -13.53
N GLU A 305 -2.57 -15.47 -13.97
CA GLU A 305 -2.69 -15.06 -15.38
C GLU A 305 -1.33 -14.69 -15.99
N ASP A 306 -0.50 -13.97 -15.23
CA ASP A 306 0.84 -13.55 -15.64
C ASP A 306 1.82 -14.72 -15.74
N SER A 307 1.61 -15.77 -14.95
CA SER A 307 2.41 -17.01 -15.05
C SER A 307 1.99 -17.84 -16.27
N MET A 308 0.71 -17.84 -16.60
CA MET A 308 0.17 -18.57 -17.76
C MET A 308 0.64 -17.95 -19.07
N SER A 309 0.66 -16.61 -19.16
CA SER A 309 1.13 -15.89 -20.35
C SER A 309 2.62 -16.14 -20.63
N GLU A 310 3.48 -16.12 -19.61
CA GLU A 310 4.90 -16.49 -19.76
C GLU A 310 5.10 -17.92 -20.25
N TRP A 311 4.36 -18.87 -19.68
CA TRP A 311 4.45 -20.27 -20.09
C TRP A 311 3.98 -20.47 -21.54
N MET A 312 2.89 -19.81 -21.92
CA MET A 312 2.39 -19.84 -23.30
C MET A 312 3.41 -19.27 -24.28
N LEU A 313 4.07 -18.16 -23.95
CA LEU A 313 5.15 -17.58 -24.77
C LEU A 313 6.33 -18.55 -24.93
N ALA A 314 6.73 -19.22 -23.85
CA ALA A 314 7.81 -20.21 -23.90
C ALA A 314 7.45 -21.41 -24.82
N VAL A 315 6.21 -21.91 -24.71
CA VAL A 315 5.72 -23.03 -25.54
C VAL A 315 5.61 -22.63 -27.01
N ILE A 316 5.05 -21.45 -27.31
CA ILE A 316 4.97 -20.92 -28.67
C ILE A 316 6.38 -20.77 -29.27
N GLY A 317 7.32 -20.25 -28.48
CA GLY A 317 8.73 -20.16 -28.87
C GLY A 317 9.28 -21.51 -29.31
N ILE A 318 9.12 -22.57 -28.52
CA ILE A 318 9.60 -23.91 -28.84
C ILE A 318 8.93 -24.50 -30.09
N ILE A 319 7.61 -24.38 -30.21
CA ILE A 319 6.85 -24.91 -31.36
C ILE A 319 7.33 -24.30 -32.68
N LEU A 320 7.75 -23.04 -32.65
CA LEU A 320 8.18 -22.30 -33.82
C LEU A 320 9.44 -22.88 -34.49
N TRP A 321 10.33 -23.49 -33.70
CA TRP A 321 11.59 -24.08 -34.20
C TRP A 321 11.42 -25.49 -34.74
N LEU A 322 10.36 -26.21 -34.35
CA LEU A 322 10.14 -27.62 -34.70
C LEU A 322 10.09 -27.89 -36.21
N PRO A 323 9.40 -27.09 -37.06
CA PRO A 323 9.33 -27.35 -38.50
C PRO A 323 10.67 -27.19 -39.21
N GLY A 324 11.46 -26.15 -38.85
CA GLY A 324 12.78 -25.91 -39.42
C GLY A 324 13.78 -27.01 -39.03
N LEU A 325 13.74 -27.44 -37.76
CA LEU A 325 14.53 -28.58 -37.25
C LEU A 325 14.15 -29.89 -37.94
N ALA A 326 12.85 -30.15 -38.13
CA ALA A 326 12.38 -31.34 -38.86
C ALA A 326 12.88 -31.35 -40.31
N CYS A 327 12.86 -30.20 -41.02
CA CYS A 327 13.39 -30.07 -42.38
C CYS A 327 14.91 -30.24 -42.49
N LEU A 328 15.67 -29.87 -41.46
CA LEU A 328 17.12 -30.15 -41.38
C LEU A 328 17.43 -31.63 -41.16
N LEU A 329 16.62 -32.32 -40.34
CA LEU A 329 16.86 -33.71 -39.96
C LEU A 329 16.33 -34.72 -40.98
N LEU A 330 15.27 -34.37 -41.72
CA LEU A 330 14.67 -35.18 -42.78
C LEU A 330 15.67 -35.85 -43.75
N PRO A 331 16.68 -35.16 -44.32
CA PRO A 331 17.62 -35.78 -45.26
C PRO A 331 18.60 -36.78 -44.63
N PHE A 332 18.74 -36.82 -43.30
CA PHE A 332 19.62 -37.76 -42.58
C PHE A 332 18.89 -39.01 -42.07
N THR A 333 17.56 -39.05 -42.21
CA THR A 333 16.74 -40.21 -41.85
C THR A 333 16.55 -41.13 -43.07
N SER A 334 16.03 -42.35 -42.88
CA SER A 334 15.66 -43.29 -43.97
C SER A 334 14.34 -42.94 -44.68
N VAL A 335 13.74 -41.78 -44.35
CA VAL A 335 12.49 -41.24 -44.93
C VAL A 335 12.60 -40.65 -46.36
N PRO A 336 13.77 -40.29 -46.96
CA PRO A 336 13.81 -39.71 -48.30
C PRO A 336 13.15 -40.58 -49.37
N GLU A 337 13.20 -41.91 -49.22
CA GLU A 337 12.57 -42.86 -50.16
C GLU A 337 11.03 -42.86 -50.04
N LEU A 338 10.47 -42.66 -48.84
CA LEU A 338 9.02 -42.51 -48.61
C LEU A 338 8.50 -41.11 -48.92
N ALA A 339 9.30 -40.05 -48.68
CA ALA A 339 8.91 -38.69 -49.01
C ALA A 339 8.88 -38.47 -50.54
N LEU A 340 9.71 -39.20 -51.30
CA LEU A 340 9.71 -39.21 -52.76
C LEU A 340 8.45 -39.86 -53.38
N SER A 341 7.72 -40.70 -52.63
CA SER A 341 6.44 -41.30 -53.06
C SER A 341 5.19 -40.53 -52.59
N TRP A 342 5.35 -39.40 -51.90
CA TRP A 342 4.20 -38.56 -51.53
C TRP A 342 3.55 -37.95 -52.77
N SER A 343 2.22 -38.07 -52.84
CA SER A 343 1.45 -37.51 -53.96
C SER A 343 1.70 -36.00 -54.10
N LEU A 344 1.66 -35.50 -55.33
CA LEU A 344 1.86 -34.07 -55.63
C LEU A 344 0.90 -33.19 -54.83
N LYS A 345 -0.30 -33.70 -54.51
CA LYS A 345 -1.32 -33.06 -53.67
C LYS A 345 -0.87 -32.87 -52.22
N THR A 346 -0.18 -33.86 -51.65
CA THR A 346 0.32 -33.80 -50.27
C THR A 346 1.49 -32.82 -50.16
N ARG A 347 2.37 -32.79 -51.18
CA ARG A 347 3.46 -31.80 -51.26
C ARG A 347 2.94 -30.39 -51.42
N PHE A 348 1.95 -30.19 -52.30
CA PHE A 348 1.31 -28.90 -52.53
C PHE A 348 0.56 -28.42 -51.29
N ASN A 349 -0.23 -29.27 -50.63
CA ASN A 349 -0.92 -28.88 -49.40
C ASN A 349 0.04 -28.51 -48.26
N LEU A 350 1.18 -29.18 -48.15
CA LEU A 350 2.17 -28.89 -47.11
C LEU A 350 2.95 -27.60 -47.40
N THR A 351 3.31 -27.35 -48.66
CA THR A 351 3.87 -26.05 -49.05
C THR A 351 2.84 -24.93 -48.95
N THR A 352 1.58 -25.16 -49.33
CA THR A 352 0.49 -24.19 -49.15
C THR A 352 0.24 -23.89 -47.67
N PHE A 353 0.28 -24.90 -46.80
CA PHE A 353 0.19 -24.69 -45.35
C PHE A 353 1.37 -23.86 -44.83
N ALA A 354 2.60 -24.16 -45.24
CA ALA A 354 3.78 -23.39 -44.86
C ALA A 354 3.79 -21.96 -45.43
N ILE A 355 3.25 -21.72 -46.63
CA ILE A 355 3.22 -20.40 -47.28
C ILE A 355 2.04 -19.56 -46.80
N ILE A 356 0.92 -20.16 -46.38
CA ILE A 356 -0.28 -19.42 -45.97
C ILE A 356 -0.36 -19.28 -44.46
N VAL A 357 -0.25 -20.39 -43.72
CA VAL A 357 -0.47 -20.40 -42.28
C VAL A 357 0.66 -19.72 -41.54
N LEU A 358 1.91 -19.88 -42.00
CA LEU A 358 3.06 -19.28 -41.34
C LEU A 358 3.00 -17.74 -41.43
N PRO A 359 2.79 -17.10 -42.60
CA PRO A 359 2.62 -15.64 -42.66
C PRO A 359 1.37 -15.12 -41.96
N LEU A 360 0.29 -15.91 -41.90
CA LEU A 360 -0.92 -15.55 -41.13
C LEU A 360 -0.68 -15.54 -39.61
N ILE A 361 0.07 -16.54 -39.09
CA ILE A 361 0.50 -16.54 -37.69
C ILE A 361 1.48 -15.39 -37.44
N THR A 362 2.41 -15.15 -38.37
CA THR A 362 3.39 -14.06 -38.27
C THR A 362 2.68 -12.70 -38.23
N GLY A 363 1.74 -12.46 -39.16
CA GLY A 363 0.93 -11.25 -39.26
C GLY A 363 -0.05 -11.09 -38.10
N GLY A 364 -0.60 -12.20 -37.60
CA GLY A 364 -1.43 -12.22 -36.39
C GLY A 364 -0.63 -11.84 -35.14
N LEU A 365 0.58 -12.38 -34.98
CA LEU A 365 1.47 -12.01 -33.87
C LEU A 365 1.91 -10.55 -33.97
N THR A 366 2.39 -10.08 -35.12
CA THR A 366 2.81 -8.68 -35.27
C THR A 366 1.66 -7.69 -35.11
N SER A 367 0.46 -8.05 -35.56
CA SER A 367 -0.75 -7.24 -35.33
C SER A 367 -1.13 -7.20 -33.85
N ALA A 368 -1.15 -8.35 -33.15
CA ALA A 368 -1.41 -8.42 -31.72
C ALA A 368 -0.36 -7.65 -30.90
N ILE A 369 0.91 -7.71 -31.31
CA ILE A 369 2.02 -6.98 -30.68
C ILE A 369 1.89 -5.48 -30.94
N ASN A 370 1.60 -5.04 -32.15
CA ASN A 370 1.35 -3.62 -32.41
C ASN A 370 0.11 -3.11 -31.67
N THR A 371 -0.93 -3.92 -31.53
CA THR A 371 -2.13 -3.55 -30.77
C THR A 371 -1.83 -3.47 -29.28
N ALA A 372 -1.03 -4.40 -28.73
CA ALA A 372 -0.56 -4.33 -27.36
C ALA A 372 0.36 -3.12 -27.12
N ARG A 373 1.26 -2.82 -28.06
CA ARG A 373 2.15 -1.65 -28.01
C ARG A 373 1.37 -0.34 -28.06
N ILE A 374 0.40 -0.21 -28.96
CA ILE A 374 -0.49 0.97 -29.04
C ILE A 374 -1.33 1.09 -27.76
N SER A 375 -1.81 -0.03 -27.22
CA SER A 375 -2.56 -0.02 -25.95
C SER A 375 -1.68 0.39 -24.76
N LEU A 376 -0.40 0.00 -24.76
CA LEU A 376 0.56 0.41 -23.73
C LEU A 376 0.98 1.87 -23.91
N GLU A 377 1.13 2.35 -25.14
CA GLU A 377 1.46 3.74 -25.45
C GLU A 377 0.29 4.67 -25.09
N MET A 378 -0.95 4.26 -25.36
CA MET A 378 -2.15 4.96 -24.88
C MET A 378 -2.24 5.00 -23.34
N GLN A 379 -1.90 3.91 -22.66
CA GLN A 379 -1.83 3.90 -21.18
C GLN A 379 -0.72 4.82 -20.67
N ASN A 380 0.45 4.82 -21.32
CA ASN A 380 1.56 5.69 -20.94
C ASN A 380 1.23 7.17 -21.18
N ASP A 381 0.53 7.50 -22.26
CA ASP A 381 0.03 8.85 -22.52
C ASP A 381 -0.99 9.29 -21.46
N GLU A 382 -1.89 8.41 -21.03
CA GLU A 382 -2.80 8.67 -19.90
C GLU A 382 -2.03 8.89 -18.59
N PHE A 383 -0.98 8.09 -18.32
CA PHE A 383 -0.13 8.26 -17.15
C PHE A 383 0.67 9.57 -17.19
N ILE A 384 1.23 9.96 -18.33
CA ILE A 384 1.93 11.25 -18.50
C ILE A 384 0.96 12.41 -18.31
N GLN A 385 -0.27 12.27 -18.79
CA GLN A 385 -1.30 13.28 -18.61
C GLN A 385 -1.74 13.41 -17.14
N LEU A 386 -1.85 12.30 -16.41
CA LEU A 386 -2.11 12.26 -14.96
C LEU A 386 -0.93 12.84 -14.15
N ASP A 387 0.31 12.52 -14.52
CA ASP A 387 1.51 13.03 -13.85
C ASP A 387 1.64 14.55 -14.04
N LYS A 388 1.32 15.05 -15.25
CA LYS A 388 1.23 16.48 -15.51
C LYS A 388 0.13 17.15 -14.67
N GLN A 389 -1.04 16.55 -14.55
CA GLN A 389 -2.12 17.07 -13.70
C GLN A 389 -1.72 17.08 -12.21
N LEU A 390 -1.04 16.04 -11.73
CA LEU A 390 -0.52 15.98 -10.37
C LEU A 390 0.56 17.05 -10.13
N SER A 391 1.47 17.25 -11.07
CA SER A 391 2.48 18.32 -11.01
C SER A 391 1.85 19.71 -11.02
N GLU A 392 0.81 19.95 -11.82
CA GLU A 392 0.06 21.21 -11.83
C GLU A 392 -0.67 21.44 -10.50
N VAL A 393 -1.23 20.38 -9.90
CA VAL A 393 -1.84 20.44 -8.57
C VAL A 393 -0.77 20.74 -7.52
N GLU A 394 0.36 20.05 -7.52
CA GLU A 394 1.46 20.27 -6.57
C GLU A 394 2.00 21.70 -6.66
N GLU A 395 2.22 22.21 -7.87
CA GLU A 395 2.61 23.61 -8.10
C GLU A 395 1.55 24.59 -7.59
N SER A 396 0.26 24.31 -7.81
CA SER A 396 -0.84 25.13 -7.31
C SER A 396 -0.92 25.15 -5.79
N VAL A 397 -0.67 24.00 -5.13
CA VAL A 397 -0.63 23.89 -3.67
C VAL A 397 0.60 24.64 -3.16
N ALA A 398 1.78 24.46 -3.76
CA ALA A 398 2.98 25.19 -3.38
C ALA A 398 2.79 26.71 -3.51
N LEU A 399 2.16 27.18 -4.59
CA LEU A 399 1.82 28.58 -4.79
C LEU A 399 0.81 29.10 -3.75
N GLN A 400 -0.25 28.34 -3.45
CA GLN A 400 -1.21 28.72 -2.42
C GLN A 400 -0.57 28.77 -1.03
N THR A 401 0.30 27.81 -0.71
CA THR A 401 1.01 27.76 0.57
C THR A 401 1.97 28.95 0.71
N THR A 402 2.69 29.28 -0.37
CA THR A 402 3.60 30.43 -0.42
C THR A 402 2.84 31.75 -0.32
N ASN A 403 1.72 31.88 -1.04
CA ASN A 403 0.85 33.06 -0.95
C ASN A 403 0.23 33.21 0.43
N LEU A 404 -0.14 32.11 1.09
CA LEU A 404 -0.67 32.12 2.45
C LEU A 404 0.42 32.48 3.47
N GLU A 405 1.66 32.01 3.29
CA GLU A 405 2.81 32.43 4.09
C GLU A 405 3.13 33.92 3.90
N LEU A 406 3.10 34.42 2.65
CA LEU A 406 3.29 35.84 2.34
C LEU A 406 2.16 36.71 2.90
N TYR A 407 0.92 36.24 2.83
CA TYR A 407 -0.23 36.93 3.42
C TYR A 407 -0.12 36.99 4.94
N LEU A 408 0.22 35.87 5.60
CA LEU A 408 0.45 35.83 7.04
C LEU A 408 1.61 36.73 7.47
N LYS A 409 2.73 36.73 6.73
CA LYS A 409 3.86 37.64 6.98
C LYS A 409 3.45 39.10 6.77
N GLY A 410 2.73 39.42 5.71
CA GLY A 410 2.24 40.77 5.41
C GLY A 410 1.22 41.27 6.43
N GLU A 411 0.30 40.41 6.88
CA GLU A 411 -0.68 40.74 7.91
C GLU A 411 -0.05 40.86 9.30
N LEU A 412 0.91 39.99 9.64
CA LEU A 412 1.68 40.10 10.88
C LEU A 412 2.52 41.37 10.92
N ILE A 413 3.22 41.70 9.82
CA ILE A 413 4.00 42.94 9.69
C ILE A 413 3.07 44.15 9.70
N GLY A 414 1.94 44.11 9.01
CA GLY A 414 0.95 45.18 8.99
C GLY A 414 0.31 45.43 10.36
N ARG A 415 0.02 44.37 11.13
CA ARG A 415 -0.43 44.48 12.52
C ARG A 415 0.67 44.95 13.46
N HIS A 416 1.93 44.57 13.24
CA HIS A 416 3.06 45.04 14.06
C HIS A 416 3.32 46.54 13.81
N ILE A 417 3.33 46.97 12.55
CA ILE A 417 3.49 48.37 12.16
C ILE A 417 2.29 49.21 12.64
N ASN A 418 1.05 48.74 12.48
CA ASN A 418 -0.10 49.47 13.02
C ASN A 418 -0.13 49.52 14.56
N ASN A 419 0.40 48.50 15.24
CA ASN A 419 0.52 48.54 16.70
C ASN A 419 1.68 49.42 17.18
N GLU A 420 2.78 49.53 16.43
CA GLU A 420 3.88 50.46 16.71
C GLU A 420 3.49 51.92 16.41
N VAL A 421 2.80 52.17 15.29
CA VAL A 421 2.30 53.51 14.91
C VAL A 421 1.21 54.00 15.87
N ASN A 422 0.40 53.11 16.44
CA ASN A 422 -0.57 53.45 17.50
C ASN A 422 0.06 53.59 18.90
N MET A 423 1.33 53.22 19.09
CA MET A 423 2.05 53.41 20.37
C MET A 423 2.95 54.65 20.41
N SER A 424 3.03 55.45 19.33
CA SER A 424 3.81 56.68 19.30
C SER A 424 2.94 57.95 19.20
N VAL A 425 2.02 58.15 20.16
CA VAL A 425 1.56 59.49 20.57
C VAL A 425 1.20 59.47 22.06
N THR A 426 2.20 59.72 22.89
CA THR A 426 2.05 60.44 24.18
C THR A 426 3.28 61.30 24.40
#